data_AF-A0A6S6SC98-F1
#
_entry.id   AF-A0A6S6SC98-F1
#
_cell.length_a   1.000
_cell.length_b   1.000
_cell.length_c   1.000
_cell.angle_alpha   90.00
_cell.angle_beta   90.00
_cell.angle_gamma   90.00
#
_symmetry.space_group_name_H-M   'P 1'
#
loop_
_entity.id
_entity.type
_entity.pdbx_description
1 polymer ?
#
loop_
_entity_poly.entity_id
_entity_poly.type
_entity_poly.pdbx_seq_one_letter_code
_entity_poly.pdbx_strand_id
1 'polypeptide(L)'
;DEKIIFLGSIANGYYKQNQFLEAEEAYNEALELYRALAQNNPSAYNPYVATTLNNLAILYSDRNELGKAEEAYNEALELRRALAQNNPSAYGIDLARTIIVGVYSVNQAKENLDEAEAILKRYEGVYMAEQLLGFINELRKEE
;
A
#
# COMPACT_ATOMS: atom_id res chain seq x y z
N ASP A 1 -4.93 20.80 0.61
CA ASP A 1 -3.53 20.77 0.20
C ASP A 1 -3.43 20.20 -1.22
N GLU A 2 -3.84 20.99 -2.20
CA GLU A 2 -4.01 20.56 -3.60
C GLU A 2 -2.71 20.03 -4.21
N LYS A 3 -1.56 20.54 -3.75
CA LYS A 3 -0.23 20.12 -4.17
C LYS A 3 0.01 18.63 -3.93
N ILE A 4 -0.31 18.12 -2.73
CA ILE A 4 0.00 16.73 -2.38
C ILE A 4 -0.88 15.75 -3.16
N ILE A 5 -2.17 16.09 -3.32
CA ILE A 5 -3.10 15.31 -4.15
C ILE A 5 -2.65 15.30 -5.61
N PHE A 6 -2.18 16.45 -6.10
CA PHE A 6 -1.62 16.56 -7.45
C PHE A 6 -0.37 15.70 -7.61
N LEU A 7 0.59 15.75 -6.68
CA LEU A 7 1.81 14.93 -6.68
C LEU A 7 1.49 13.43 -6.72
N GLY A 8 0.58 12.96 -5.87
CA GLY A 8 0.14 11.56 -5.90
C GLY A 8 -0.52 11.18 -7.22
N SER A 9 -1.28 12.09 -7.84
CA SER A 9 -1.94 11.85 -9.12
C SER A 9 -0.96 11.78 -10.29
N ILE A 10 0.00 12.70 -10.36
CA ILE A 10 1.04 12.68 -11.41
C ILE A 10 1.99 11.50 -11.24
N ALA A 11 2.33 11.12 -10.00
CA ALA A 11 3.16 9.95 -9.73
C ALA A 11 2.52 8.67 -10.27
N ASN A 12 1.22 8.49 -10.03
CA ASN A 12 0.43 7.40 -10.62
C ASN A 12 0.42 7.47 -12.16
N GLY A 13 0.33 8.67 -12.73
CA GLY A 13 0.39 8.89 -14.18
C GLY A 13 1.74 8.51 -14.80
N TYR A 14 2.84 8.89 -14.16
CA TYR A 14 4.19 8.51 -14.56
C TYR A 14 4.42 7.01 -14.43
N TYR A 15 3.99 6.42 -13.31
CA TYR A 15 4.08 4.97 -13.09
C TYR A 15 3.39 4.17 -14.20
N LYS A 16 2.16 4.55 -14.58
CA LYS A 16 1.41 3.91 -15.68
C LYS A 16 2.07 4.05 -17.05
N GLN A 17 2.94 5.03 -17.23
CA GLN A 17 3.71 5.25 -18.45
C GLN A 17 5.12 4.62 -18.38
N ASN A 18 5.42 3.84 -17.33
CA ASN A 18 6.75 3.28 -17.03
C ASN A 18 7.84 4.35 -16.84
N GLN A 19 7.44 5.58 -16.52
CA GLN A 19 8.34 6.68 -16.17
C GLN A 19 8.68 6.58 -14.68
N PHE A 20 9.44 5.55 -14.32
CA PHE A 20 9.61 5.18 -12.90
C PHE A 20 10.46 6.16 -12.10
N LEU A 21 11.35 6.93 -12.74
CA LEU A 21 12.15 7.95 -12.05
C LEU A 21 11.26 9.13 -11.66
N GLU A 22 10.47 9.63 -12.61
CA GLU A 22 9.52 10.73 -12.37
C GLU A 22 8.42 10.34 -11.38
N ALA A 23 7.99 9.07 -11.41
CA ALA A 23 7.06 8.53 -10.42
C ALA A 23 7.69 8.44 -9.02
N GLU A 24 8.93 7.98 -8.90
CA GLU A 24 9.66 7.92 -7.62
C GLU A 24 9.84 9.33 -7.02
N GLU A 25 10.26 10.30 -7.83
CA GLU A 25 10.41 11.70 -7.40
C GLU A 25 9.09 12.27 -6.86
N ALA A 26 8.01 12.13 -7.63
CA ALA A 26 6.70 12.65 -7.24
C ALA A 26 6.12 11.93 -6.00
N TYR A 27 6.32 10.62 -5.86
CA TYR A 27 5.92 9.89 -4.65
C TYR A 27 6.74 10.30 -3.43
N ASN A 28 8.06 10.48 -3.57
CA ASN A 28 8.91 10.91 -2.45
C ASN A 28 8.55 12.32 -2.00
N GLU A 29 8.30 13.26 -2.92
CA GLU A 29 7.84 14.61 -2.56
C GLU A 29 6.48 14.56 -1.83
N ALA A 30 5.53 13.74 -2.31
CA ALA A 30 4.27 13.56 -1.63
C ALA A 30 4.44 12.94 -0.23
N LEU A 31 5.35 11.97 -0.10
CA LEU A 31 5.64 11.28 1.17
C LEU A 31 6.21 12.24 2.22
N GLU A 32 7.17 13.10 1.83
CA GLU A 32 7.74 14.11 2.72
C GLU A 32 6.67 15.07 3.25
N LEU A 33 5.80 15.56 2.36
CA LEU A 33 4.71 16.45 2.72
C LEU A 33 3.68 15.77 3.64
N TYR A 34 3.29 14.52 3.33
CA TYR A 34 2.39 13.77 4.21
C TYR A 34 3.00 13.46 5.57
N ARG A 35 4.30 13.14 5.65
CA ARG A 35 5.00 12.95 6.94
C ARG A 35 5.03 14.24 7.75
N ALA A 36 5.31 15.38 7.14
CA ALA A 36 5.30 16.67 7.82
C ALA A 36 3.89 17.00 8.39
N LEU A 37 2.83 16.71 7.64
CA LEU A 37 1.46 16.87 8.11
C LEU A 37 1.11 15.87 9.22
N ALA A 38 1.58 14.63 9.11
CA ALA A 38 1.38 13.59 10.12
C ALA A 38 2.01 13.91 11.47
N GLN A 39 3.10 14.69 11.53
CA GLN A 39 3.65 15.15 12.80
C GLN A 39 2.64 15.96 13.63
N ASN A 40 1.76 16.71 12.97
CA ASN A 40 0.75 17.55 13.63
C ASN A 40 -0.60 16.85 13.77
N ASN A 41 -0.96 15.96 12.84
CA ASN A 41 -2.22 15.22 12.86
C ASN A 41 -2.06 13.79 12.31
N PRO A 42 -1.47 12.87 13.11
CA PRO A 42 -1.16 11.53 12.64
C PRO A 42 -2.38 10.75 12.15
N SER A 43 -3.52 10.88 12.84
CA SER A 43 -4.74 10.14 12.48
C SER A 43 -5.29 10.56 11.11
N ALA A 44 -5.17 11.83 10.74
CA ALA A 44 -5.59 12.32 9.45
C ALA A 44 -4.62 11.94 8.32
N TYR A 45 -3.30 11.92 8.58
CA TYR A 45 -2.30 11.86 7.51
C TYR A 45 -1.54 10.53 7.39
N ASN A 46 -1.44 9.72 8.44
CA ASN A 46 -0.83 8.38 8.37
C ASN A 46 -1.47 7.46 7.31
N PRO A 47 -2.79 7.50 7.04
CA PRO A 47 -3.37 6.71 5.94
C PRO A 47 -2.77 7.04 4.58
N TYR A 48 -2.44 8.32 4.36
CA TYR A 48 -1.84 8.78 3.11
C TYR A 48 -0.34 8.44 3.05
N VAL A 49 0.39 8.59 4.17
CA VAL A 49 1.78 8.11 4.28
C VAL A 49 1.87 6.63 3.90
N ALA A 50 1.01 5.79 4.49
CA ALA A 50 0.98 4.36 4.20
C ALA A 50 0.63 4.04 2.74
N THR A 51 -0.27 4.81 2.13
CA THR A 51 -0.63 4.64 0.71
C THR A 51 0.54 4.97 -0.21
N THR A 52 1.23 6.08 0.05
CA THR A 52 2.39 6.50 -0.75
C THR A 52 3.53 5.50 -0.64
N LEU A 53 3.83 5.01 0.57
CA LEU A 53 4.84 3.97 0.80
C LEU A 53 4.50 2.66 0.08
N ASN A 54 3.23 2.25 0.11
CA ASN A 54 2.79 1.05 -0.61
C ASN A 54 2.97 1.19 -2.13
N ASN A 55 2.75 2.38 -2.68
CA ASN A 55 3.01 2.65 -4.10
C ASN A 55 4.51 2.66 -4.43
N LEU A 56 5.34 3.22 -3.55
CA LEU A 56 6.79 3.15 -3.67
C LEU A 56 7.30 1.71 -3.61
N ALA A 57 6.74 0.87 -2.74
CA ALA A 57 7.10 -0.55 -2.66
C ALA A 57 6.86 -1.29 -3.99
N ILE A 58 5.71 -1.05 -4.63
CA ILE A 58 5.39 -1.60 -5.94
C ILE A 58 6.37 -1.06 -7.00
N LEU A 59 6.60 0.26 -7.04
CA LEU A 59 7.53 0.88 -7.99
C LEU A 59 8.95 0.33 -7.87
N TYR A 60 9.46 0.18 -6.65
CA TYR A 60 10.79 -0.39 -6.41
C TYR A 60 10.85 -1.87 -6.80
N SER A 61 9.79 -2.63 -6.55
CA SER A 61 9.68 -4.02 -6.99
C SER A 61 9.75 -4.15 -8.52
N ASP A 62 9.00 -3.31 -9.25
CA ASP A 62 9.01 -3.29 -10.72
C ASP A 62 10.38 -2.92 -11.32
N ARG A 63 11.21 -2.22 -10.54
CA ARG A 63 12.61 -1.90 -10.85
C ARG A 63 13.62 -2.92 -10.33
N ASN A 64 13.15 -4.01 -9.72
CA ASN A 64 13.97 -5.04 -9.08
C ASN A 64 14.86 -4.51 -7.93
N GLU A 65 14.45 -3.41 -7.28
CA GLU A 65 15.09 -2.79 -6.12
C GLU A 65 14.49 -3.33 -4.81
N LEU A 66 14.56 -4.65 -4.63
CA LEU A 66 13.82 -5.37 -3.57
C LEU A 66 14.09 -4.86 -2.15
N GLY A 67 15.32 -4.41 -1.84
CA GLY A 67 15.63 -3.86 -0.52
C GLY A 67 14.83 -2.59 -0.20
N LYS A 68 14.74 -1.65 -1.16
CA LYS A 68 13.91 -0.44 -1.00
C LYS A 68 12.42 -0.79 -0.97
N ALA A 69 12.01 -1.76 -1.78
CA ALA A 69 10.64 -2.24 -1.80
C ALA A 69 10.22 -2.78 -0.41
N GLU A 70 11.10 -3.56 0.22
CA GLU A 70 10.89 -4.14 1.54
C GLU A 70 10.84 -3.09 2.64
N GLU A 71 11.75 -2.12 2.62
CA GLU A 71 11.73 -0.99 3.56
C GLU A 71 10.40 -0.22 3.48
N ALA A 72 9.98 0.17 2.27
CA ALA A 72 8.74 0.91 2.06
C ALA A 72 7.50 0.09 2.44
N TYR A 73 7.46 -1.20 2.10
CA TYR A 73 6.38 -2.11 2.46
C TYR A 73 6.25 -2.27 3.97
N ASN A 74 7.36 -2.50 4.69
CA ASN A 74 7.33 -2.73 6.13
C ASN A 74 6.78 -1.50 6.87
N GLU A 75 7.23 -0.29 6.49
CA GLU A 75 6.70 0.94 7.09
C GLU A 75 5.21 1.14 6.77
N ALA A 76 4.79 0.87 5.52
CA ALA A 76 3.37 0.92 5.15
C ALA A 76 2.53 -0.06 5.98
N LEU A 77 3.03 -1.29 6.17
CA LEU A 77 2.34 -2.34 6.92
C LEU A 77 2.19 -1.96 8.39
N GLU A 78 3.24 -1.45 9.03
CA GLU A 78 3.18 -0.99 10.43
C GLU A 78 2.12 0.09 10.62
N LEU A 79 2.10 1.10 9.75
CA LEU A 79 1.11 2.16 9.77
C LEU A 79 -0.31 1.61 9.54
N ARG A 80 -0.51 0.71 8.58
CA ARG A 80 -1.81 0.10 8.30
C ARG A 80 -2.30 -0.77 9.45
N ARG A 81 -1.42 -1.52 10.12
CA ARG A 81 -1.77 -2.29 11.32
C ARG A 81 -2.23 -1.37 12.45
N ALA A 82 -1.50 -0.29 12.74
CA ALA A 82 -1.90 0.68 13.76
C ALA A 82 -3.24 1.35 13.45
N LEU A 83 -3.47 1.72 12.18
CA LEU A 83 -4.73 2.31 11.73
C LEU A 83 -5.90 1.32 11.85
N ALA A 84 -5.73 0.09 11.37
CA ALA A 84 -6.76 -0.95 11.43
C ALA A 84 -7.04 -1.41 12.87
N GLN A 85 -6.06 -1.38 13.76
CA GLN A 85 -6.29 -1.66 15.19
C GLN A 85 -7.24 -0.61 15.82
N ASN A 86 -7.09 0.66 15.44
CA ASN A 86 -7.90 1.75 15.98
C ASN A 86 -9.28 1.86 15.30
N ASN A 87 -9.34 1.63 13.98
CA ASN A 87 -10.59 1.66 13.22
C ASN A 87 -10.59 0.56 12.14
N PRO A 88 -10.93 -0.69 12.52
CA PRO A 88 -10.93 -1.81 11.59
C PRO A 88 -11.84 -1.54 10.40
N SER A 89 -13.06 -1.05 10.62
CA SER A 89 -14.03 -0.78 9.55
C SER A 89 -13.50 0.16 8.47
N ALA A 90 -12.68 1.16 8.83
CA ALA A 90 -12.13 2.10 7.87
C ALA A 90 -10.89 1.57 7.14
N TYR A 91 -10.03 0.79 7.80
CA TYR A 91 -8.69 0.49 7.29
C TYR A 91 -8.40 -1.00 7.09
N GLY A 92 -9.33 -1.91 7.40
CA GLY A 92 -9.13 -3.35 7.26
C GLY A 92 -8.85 -3.76 5.81
N ILE A 93 -9.63 -3.28 4.85
CA ILE A 93 -9.40 -3.58 3.42
C ILE A 93 -8.04 -3.07 2.95
N ASP A 94 -7.62 -1.89 3.42
CA ASP A 94 -6.31 -1.34 3.06
C ASP A 94 -5.16 -2.13 3.70
N LEU A 95 -5.31 -2.58 4.95
CA LEU A 95 -4.33 -3.48 5.59
C LEU A 95 -4.20 -4.79 4.79
N ALA A 96 -5.33 -5.40 4.42
CA ALA A 96 -5.32 -6.62 3.61
C ALA A 96 -4.64 -6.39 2.26
N ARG A 97 -4.90 -5.26 1.59
CA ARG A 97 -4.21 -4.89 0.34
C ARG A 97 -2.70 -4.76 0.55
N THR A 98 -2.26 -4.10 1.61
CA THR A 98 -0.82 -3.97 1.90
C THR A 98 -0.20 -5.35 2.12
N ILE A 99 -0.81 -6.24 2.89
CA ILE A 99 -0.32 -7.62 3.08
C ILE A 99 -0.17 -8.36 1.74
N ILE A 100 -1.17 -8.24 0.86
CA ILE A 100 -1.14 -8.82 -0.49
C ILE A 100 0.04 -8.27 -1.30
N VAL A 101 0.31 -6.96 -1.24
CA VAL A 101 1.46 -6.33 -1.91
C VAL A 101 2.78 -6.89 -1.37
N GLY A 102 2.89 -7.17 -0.07
CA GLY A 102 4.07 -7.81 0.50
C GLY A 102 4.38 -9.14 -0.17
N VAL A 103 3.36 -9.98 -0.36
CA VAL A 103 3.53 -11.31 -0.97
C VAL A 103 3.81 -11.20 -2.47
N TYR A 104 3.06 -10.35 -3.18
CA TYR A 104 3.16 -10.20 -4.63
C TYR A 104 4.43 -9.45 -5.09
N SER A 105 4.77 -8.36 -4.43
CA SER A 105 5.84 -7.44 -4.88
C SER A 105 7.14 -7.58 -4.09
N VAL A 106 7.10 -8.11 -2.87
CA VAL A 106 8.25 -8.09 -1.96
C VAL A 106 8.64 -9.49 -1.51
N ASN A 107 8.10 -10.53 -2.14
CA ASN A 107 8.38 -11.94 -1.84
C ASN A 107 8.19 -12.32 -0.37
N GLN A 108 7.23 -11.67 0.32
CA GLN A 108 6.84 -12.08 1.66
C GLN A 108 6.18 -13.47 1.62
N ALA A 109 6.24 -14.15 2.76
CA ALA A 109 5.68 -15.50 2.94
C ALA A 109 4.20 -15.56 2.53
N LYS A 110 3.81 -16.54 1.70
CA LYS A 110 2.42 -16.71 1.22
C LYS A 110 1.44 -16.95 2.37
N GLU A 111 1.91 -17.46 3.51
CA GLU A 111 1.16 -17.63 4.75
C GLU A 111 0.58 -16.32 5.27
N ASN A 112 1.20 -15.17 4.95
CA ASN A 112 0.66 -13.86 5.32
C ASN A 112 -0.71 -13.60 4.65
N LEU A 113 -1.02 -14.26 3.52
CA LEU A 113 -2.32 -14.13 2.86
C LEU A 113 -3.49 -14.65 3.71
N ASP A 114 -3.24 -15.53 4.68
CA ASP A 114 -4.28 -16.03 5.59
C ASP A 114 -4.84 -14.90 6.46
N GLU A 115 -3.98 -13.96 6.88
CA GLU A 115 -4.41 -12.77 7.60
C GLU A 115 -5.25 -11.86 6.70
N ALA A 116 -4.78 -11.58 5.48
CA ALA A 116 -5.50 -10.74 4.53
C ALA A 116 -6.89 -11.33 4.23
N GLU A 117 -6.97 -12.65 3.99
CA GLU A 117 -8.23 -13.34 3.75
C GLU A 117 -9.18 -13.24 4.96
N ALA A 118 -8.68 -13.45 6.18
CA ALA A 118 -9.48 -13.35 7.40
C ALA A 118 -10.05 -11.95 7.64
N ILE A 119 -9.30 -10.91 7.25
CA ILE A 119 -9.77 -9.53 7.28
C ILE A 119 -10.86 -9.32 6.23
N LEU A 120 -10.62 -9.70 4.98
CA LEU A 120 -11.51 -9.44 3.84
C LEU A 120 -12.87 -10.16 3.97
N LYS A 121 -12.89 -11.36 4.56
CA LYS A 121 -14.14 -12.10 4.88
C LYS A 121 -15.09 -11.34 5.82
N ARG A 122 -14.63 -10.29 6.50
CA ARG A 122 -15.50 -9.44 7.33
C ARG A 122 -16.25 -8.37 6.52
N TYR A 123 -15.92 -8.23 5.24
CA TYR A 123 -16.48 -7.22 4.33
C TYR A 123 -17.23 -7.87 3.17
N GLU A 124 -18.08 -8.86 3.47
CA GLU A 124 -18.91 -9.53 2.46
C GLU A 124 -19.81 -8.52 1.73
N GLY A 125 -19.94 -8.67 0.41
CA GLY A 125 -20.68 -7.75 -0.46
C GLY A 125 -19.93 -6.45 -0.78
N VAL A 126 -18.72 -6.24 -0.26
CA VAL A 126 -17.86 -5.12 -0.68
C VAL A 126 -17.04 -5.56 -1.89
N TYR A 127 -17.32 -4.97 -3.06
CA TYR A 127 -16.67 -5.30 -4.33
C TYR A 127 -15.14 -5.38 -4.23
N MET A 128 -14.48 -4.39 -3.61
CA MET A 128 -13.02 -4.42 -3.48
C MET A 128 -12.52 -5.58 -2.62
N ALA A 129 -13.28 -6.00 -1.59
CA ALA A 129 -12.89 -7.14 -0.77
C ALA A 129 -13.00 -8.45 -1.56
N GLU A 130 -14.05 -8.61 -2.34
CA GLU A 130 -14.25 -9.77 -3.21
C GLU A 130 -13.17 -9.88 -4.30
N GLN A 131 -12.78 -8.76 -4.91
CA GLN A 131 -11.68 -8.72 -5.88
C GLN A 131 -10.35 -9.17 -5.25
N LEU A 132 -10.02 -8.67 -4.05
CA LEU A 132 -8.80 -9.05 -3.36
C LEU A 132 -8.82 -10.51 -2.90
N LEU A 133 -9.98 -11.04 -2.48
CA LEU A 133 -10.14 -12.47 -2.19
C LEU A 133 -9.90 -13.33 -3.43
N GLY A 134 -10.42 -12.91 -4.59
CA GLY A 134 -10.12 -13.54 -5.87
C GLY A 134 -8.63 -13.55 -6.16
N PHE A 135 -7.96 -12.41 -5.98
CA PHE A 135 -6.52 -12.29 -6.19
C PHE A 135 -5.69 -13.18 -5.25
N ILE A 136 -6.05 -13.26 -3.96
CA ILE A 136 -5.42 -14.20 -3.01
C ILE A 136 -5.49 -15.64 -3.52
N ASN A 137 -6.63 -16.05 -4.07
CA ASN A 137 -6.79 -17.40 -4.60
C ASN A 137 -5.91 -17.68 -5.82
N GLU A 138 -5.67 -16.68 -6.68
CA GLU A 138 -4.75 -16.82 -7.81
C GLU A 138 -3.29 -16.91 -7.35
N LEU A 139 -2.86 -16.03 -6.43
CA LEU A 139 -1.48 -16.07 -5.88
C LEU A 139 -1.12 -17.40 -5.21
N ARG A 140 -2.10 -18.10 -4.64
CA ARG A 140 -1.89 -19.43 -4.04
C ARG A 140 -1.73 -20.55 -5.08
N LYS A 141 -2.23 -20.37 -6.31
CA LYS A 141 -2.16 -21.38 -7.38
C LYS A 141 -0.88 -21.31 -8.20
N GLU A 142 -0.18 -20.18 -8.18
CA GLU A 142 1.09 -20.00 -8.90
C GLU A 142 2.20 -20.83 -8.20
N GLU A 143 2.52 -21.98 -8.79
CA GLU A 143 3.66 -22.88 -8.47
C GLU A 143 4.73 -22.85 -9.58
#